data_AF-A0A7J9MX63-F1
#
_entry.id   AF-A0A7J9MX63-F1
#
_cell.length_a   1.000
_cell.length_b   1.000
_cell.length_c   1.000
_cell.angle_alpha   90.00
_cell.angle_beta   90.00
_cell.angle_gamma   90.00
#
_symmetry.space_group_name_H-M   'P 1'
#
loop_
_entity.id
_entity.type
_entity.pdbx_description
1 polymer ?
#
loop_
_entity_poly.entity_id
_entity_poly.type
_entity_poly.pdbx_seq_one_letter_code
_entity_poly.pdbx_strand_id
1 'polypeptide(L)'
;MVDNCLGAQRSRKIQRTLRHCKVTILCLVLTVVVLRGTIGAGKFGTPGQDFVEIRDHLYSRKQGEPHRVLKEVQTTSSDNHDGADTNAGTNNYNEFDINKILIDEEPDVPKRDPNAPYSVGPRISDWDEQRSRWLQENPNYPNFIGPNKPRVLLVTGSSPKPCENPVGDHYLLKSIKNKIDYCRLHGIEIFYNMALLDAEMAGFWAKLPLIRKLLLSHPEVEFLWWMDSDAMFTDMAFEVPWERYKDSNFVMHGWNEMVYDQKNWIGLNTGSFLLRNGQWALDILDAWAPMGPKGKIREEAGKVLTRELKNRPVFEADDQSAMVYLLATQREKWGDKVYLENSYYLHGYWGILVDRYEEMIENYHPGLGDHRWPLVTHFVGCKPCGKFGDYSVE
;
A
#
# COMPACT_ATOMS: atom_id res chain seq x y z
N MET A 1 -55.19 17.40 -24.85
CA MET A 1 -56.60 17.81 -25.07
C MET A 1 -57.13 18.59 -23.86
N VAL A 2 -56.49 19.71 -23.50
CA VAL A 2 -56.95 20.64 -22.44
C VAL A 2 -56.64 22.09 -22.84
N ASP A 3 -56.86 22.44 -24.12
CA ASP A 3 -56.72 23.83 -24.60
C ASP A 3 -58.05 24.49 -24.96
N ASN A 4 -59.19 23.80 -24.79
CA ASN A 4 -60.48 24.31 -25.25
C ASN A 4 -61.47 24.77 -24.16
N CYS A 5 -61.04 25.05 -22.92
CA CYS A 5 -61.98 25.57 -21.89
C CYS A 5 -61.47 26.65 -20.92
N LEU A 6 -60.23 27.16 -21.01
CA LEU A 6 -59.77 28.20 -20.08
C LEU A 6 -58.98 29.30 -20.81
N GLY A 7 -59.58 30.48 -20.96
CA GLY A 7 -59.04 31.62 -21.70
C GLY A 7 -57.59 31.98 -21.35
N ALA A 8 -56.85 32.47 -22.36
CA ALA A 8 -55.39 32.65 -22.36
C ALA A 8 -54.81 33.41 -21.14
N GLN A 9 -55.59 34.30 -20.51
CA GLN A 9 -55.19 34.98 -19.27
C GLN A 9 -55.16 34.06 -18.04
N ARG A 10 -56.10 33.12 -17.89
CA ARG A 10 -56.12 32.15 -16.79
C ARG A 10 -55.00 31.13 -16.93
N SER A 11 -54.71 30.67 -18.14
CA SER A 11 -53.59 29.74 -18.40
C SER A 11 -52.22 30.35 -18.03
N ARG A 12 -51.97 31.62 -18.38
CA ARG A 12 -50.75 32.34 -17.97
C ARG A 12 -50.66 32.57 -16.47
N LYS A 13 -51.79 32.84 -15.79
CA LYS A 13 -51.83 32.95 -14.32
C LYS A 13 -51.51 31.60 -13.66
N ILE A 14 -52.10 30.51 -14.15
CA ILE A 14 -51.86 29.14 -13.66
C ILE A 14 -50.40 28.72 -13.92
N GLN A 15 -49.82 29.03 -15.08
CA GLN A 15 -48.41 28.77 -15.35
C GLN A 15 -47.47 29.57 -14.43
N ARG A 16 -47.79 30.83 -14.11
CA ARG A 16 -47.01 31.60 -13.11
C ARG A 16 -47.16 31.01 -11.72
N THR A 17 -48.36 30.64 -11.29
CA THR A 17 -48.58 29.99 -9.99
C THR A 17 -47.85 28.64 -9.91
N LEU A 18 -47.84 27.85 -10.97
CA LEU A 18 -47.09 26.60 -11.05
C LEU A 18 -45.58 26.82 -11.01
N ARG A 19 -45.04 27.86 -11.65
CA ARG A 19 -43.63 28.21 -11.55
C ARG A 19 -43.25 28.69 -10.15
N HIS A 20 -44.07 29.54 -9.54
CA HIS A 20 -43.85 29.95 -8.15
C HIS A 20 -43.94 28.76 -7.19
N CYS A 21 -44.91 27.86 -7.36
CA CYS A 21 -45.03 26.65 -6.55
C CYS A 21 -43.82 25.72 -6.71
N LYS A 22 -43.30 25.55 -7.94
CA LYS A 22 -42.06 24.80 -8.20
C LYS A 22 -40.84 25.42 -7.50
N VAL A 23 -40.70 26.74 -7.54
CA VAL A 23 -39.61 27.45 -6.85
C VAL A 23 -39.76 27.33 -5.33
N THR A 24 -40.97 27.46 -4.79
CA THR A 24 -41.22 27.29 -3.35
C THR A 24 -40.92 25.86 -2.87
N ILE A 25 -41.28 24.84 -3.65
CA ILE A 25 -40.93 23.45 -3.34
C ILE A 25 -39.41 23.24 -3.39
N LEU A 26 -38.75 23.79 -4.41
CA LEU A 26 -37.29 23.68 -4.55
C LEU A 26 -36.56 24.38 -3.40
N CYS A 27 -37.04 25.56 -2.98
CA CYS A 27 -36.55 26.26 -1.80
C CYS A 27 -36.77 25.42 -0.54
N LEU A 28 -37.96 24.85 -0.32
CA LEU A 28 -38.26 23.98 0.83
C LEU A 28 -37.34 22.76 0.89
N VAL A 29 -37.07 22.10 -0.24
CA VAL A 29 -36.14 20.98 -0.32
C VAL A 29 -34.72 21.43 0.01
N LEU A 30 -34.28 22.56 -0.55
CA LEU A 30 -32.96 23.15 -0.21
C LEU A 30 -32.85 23.49 1.27
N THR A 31 -33.90 24.05 1.89
CA THR A 31 -33.89 24.33 3.32
C THR A 31 -33.81 23.05 4.15
N VAL A 32 -34.50 21.97 3.76
CA VAL A 32 -34.42 20.67 4.43
C VAL A 32 -33.04 20.03 4.28
N VAL A 33 -32.42 20.13 3.10
CA VAL A 33 -31.05 19.63 2.84
C VAL A 33 -30.03 20.43 3.65
N VAL A 34 -30.15 21.76 3.68
CA VAL A 34 -29.28 22.64 4.48
C VAL A 34 -29.49 22.42 5.97
N LEU A 35 -30.72 22.21 6.44
CA LEU A 35 -31.01 21.86 7.84
C LEU A 35 -30.46 20.48 8.20
N ARG A 36 -30.54 19.48 7.32
CA ARG A 36 -29.90 18.16 7.49
C ARG A 36 -28.37 18.21 7.46
N GLY A 37 -27.79 19.15 6.70
CA GLY A 37 -26.35 19.35 6.60
C GLY A 37 -25.76 20.21 7.73
N THR A 38 -26.52 21.16 8.27
CA THR A 38 -26.09 22.06 9.36
C THR A 38 -26.46 21.53 10.74
N ILE A 39 -27.54 20.75 10.86
CA ILE A 39 -27.95 20.06 12.07
C ILE A 39 -27.62 18.58 11.85
N GLY A 40 -26.39 18.21 12.21
CA GLY A 40 -25.91 16.83 12.16
C GLY A 40 -26.90 15.86 12.82
N ALA A 41 -27.00 14.66 12.26
CA ALA A 41 -27.91 13.58 12.65
C ALA A 41 -27.57 12.97 14.03
N GLY A 42 -27.53 13.81 15.08
CA GLY A 42 -27.20 13.42 16.44
C GLY A 42 -28.32 13.62 17.45
N LYS A 43 -29.54 14.03 17.06
CA LYS A 43 -30.55 14.43 18.06
C LYS A 43 -32.03 14.16 17.78
N PHE A 44 -32.37 13.29 16.84
CA PHE A 44 -33.71 12.67 16.80
C PHE A 44 -33.56 11.16 16.73
N GLY A 45 -33.72 10.52 17.88
CA GLY A 45 -33.54 9.08 18.05
C GLY A 45 -34.67 8.25 17.44
N THR A 46 -34.30 7.10 16.94
CA THR A 46 -34.98 5.80 17.13
C THR A 46 -33.90 4.72 16.96
N PRO A 47 -34.05 3.58 17.66
CA PRO A 47 -33.03 3.04 18.55
C PRO A 47 -32.28 1.88 17.88
N GLY A 48 -31.26 1.34 18.54
CA GLY A 48 -30.38 0.27 18.02
C GLY A 48 -31.04 -1.00 17.45
N GLN A 49 -32.36 -1.12 17.43
CA GLN A 49 -33.09 -2.17 16.73
C GLN A 49 -32.96 -2.08 15.20
N ASP A 50 -32.92 -0.90 14.58
CA ASP A 50 -32.73 -0.79 13.11
C ASP A 50 -31.33 -1.30 12.69
N PHE A 51 -30.31 -1.13 13.54
CA PHE A 51 -28.97 -1.67 13.28
C PHE A 51 -28.92 -3.21 13.41
N VAL A 52 -29.75 -3.79 14.28
CA VAL A 52 -29.90 -5.25 14.39
C VAL A 52 -30.70 -5.78 13.20
N GLU A 53 -31.76 -5.08 12.77
CA GLU A 53 -32.58 -5.47 11.63
C GLU A 53 -31.81 -5.35 10.29
N ILE A 54 -30.96 -4.33 10.14
CA ILE A 54 -30.02 -4.18 9.01
C ILE A 54 -28.97 -5.30 9.03
N ARG A 55 -28.45 -5.67 10.21
CA ARG A 55 -27.49 -6.77 10.37
C ARG A 55 -28.13 -8.11 9.98
N ASP A 56 -29.34 -8.39 10.44
CA ASP A 56 -30.04 -9.65 10.15
C ASP A 56 -30.53 -9.73 8.69
N HIS A 57 -30.90 -8.60 8.06
CA HIS A 57 -31.22 -8.55 6.63
C HIS A 57 -30.00 -8.69 5.71
N LEU A 58 -28.82 -8.25 6.14
CA LEU A 58 -27.57 -8.45 5.39
C LEU A 58 -27.09 -9.90 5.40
N TYR A 59 -27.40 -10.67 6.45
CA TYR A 59 -27.06 -12.10 6.50
C TYR A 59 -28.02 -13.01 5.71
N SER A 60 -29.27 -12.58 5.47
CA SER A 60 -30.27 -13.39 4.76
C SER A 60 -30.37 -13.14 3.25
N ARG A 61 -29.62 -12.19 2.68
CA ARG A 61 -29.61 -12.00 1.22
C ARG A 61 -28.56 -12.89 0.56
N LYS A 62 -29.01 -14.07 0.12
CA LYS A 62 -28.31 -14.90 -0.87
C LYS A 62 -27.74 -14.05 -2.01
N GLN A 63 -26.43 -14.18 -2.20
CA GLN A 63 -25.69 -14.22 -3.48
C GLN A 63 -26.04 -13.15 -4.54
N GLY A 64 -25.12 -12.20 -4.67
CA GLY A 64 -24.95 -11.35 -5.84
C GLY A 64 -23.85 -10.33 -5.53
N GLU A 65 -22.64 -10.60 -6.02
CA GLU A 65 -21.43 -9.76 -5.95
C GLU A 65 -20.60 -9.80 -4.65
N PRO A 66 -19.28 -10.08 -4.71
CA PRO A 66 -18.42 -10.00 -3.53
C PRO A 66 -17.98 -8.55 -3.31
N HIS A 67 -18.70 -7.82 -2.47
CA HIS A 67 -18.16 -6.59 -1.91
C HIS A 67 -16.99 -6.93 -0.97
N ARG A 68 -15.78 -6.49 -1.38
CA ARG A 68 -14.55 -6.49 -0.60
C ARG A 68 -14.76 -5.76 0.73
N VAL A 69 -14.79 -6.51 1.83
CA VAL A 69 -14.72 -5.97 3.20
C VAL A 69 -13.74 -6.82 3.98
N LEU A 70 -12.73 -6.18 4.57
CA LEU A 70 -11.81 -6.80 5.53
C LEU A 70 -12.64 -7.27 6.73
N LYS A 71 -12.72 -8.59 6.93
CA LYS A 71 -13.39 -9.18 8.08
C LYS A 71 -12.43 -9.15 9.27
N GLU A 72 -12.78 -8.39 10.28
CA GLU A 72 -12.12 -8.43 11.59
C GLU A 72 -12.37 -9.81 12.22
N VAL A 73 -11.33 -10.43 12.77
CA VAL A 73 -11.41 -11.76 13.39
C VAL A 73 -12.05 -11.61 14.77
N GLN A 74 -13.29 -12.08 14.93
CA GLN A 74 -13.89 -12.22 16.25
C GLN A 74 -13.30 -13.45 16.95
N THR A 75 -12.51 -13.22 18.00
CA THR A 75 -12.15 -14.24 18.99
C THR A 75 -13.33 -14.46 19.93
N THR A 76 -13.93 -15.65 19.86
CA THR A 76 -14.85 -16.17 20.87
C THR A 76 -14.06 -16.59 22.10
N SER A 77 -14.21 -15.85 23.20
CA SER A 77 -13.71 -16.27 24.52
C SER A 77 -14.91 -16.62 25.39
N SER A 78 -15.06 -17.91 25.66
CA SER A 78 -15.97 -18.48 26.64
C SER A 78 -15.38 -18.41 28.05
N ASP A 79 -16.19 -17.87 28.95
CA ASP A 79 -16.36 -18.12 30.40
C ASP A 79 -15.26 -17.84 31.44
N ASN A 80 -15.73 -17.06 32.43
CA ASN A 80 -15.52 -17.11 33.87
C ASN A 80 -14.16 -16.68 34.47
N HIS A 81 -14.18 -15.51 35.13
CA HIS A 81 -13.87 -15.46 36.57
C HIS A 81 -14.38 -14.17 37.24
N ASP A 82 -15.02 -14.36 38.39
CA ASP A 82 -15.45 -13.35 39.35
C ASP A 82 -14.29 -12.49 39.89
N GLY A 83 -14.60 -11.21 40.17
CA GLY A 83 -13.72 -10.31 40.91
C GLY A 83 -14.33 -8.92 41.00
N ALA A 84 -15.09 -8.68 42.06
CA ALA A 84 -15.59 -7.37 42.42
C ALA A 84 -14.43 -6.38 42.65
N ASP A 85 -14.52 -5.17 42.11
CA ASP A 85 -14.38 -4.00 42.98
C ASP A 85 -14.98 -2.72 42.40
N THR A 86 -15.55 -1.98 43.33
CA THR A 86 -16.38 -0.78 43.17
C THR A 86 -15.55 0.44 42.79
N ASN A 87 -16.06 1.29 41.89
CA ASN A 87 -15.99 2.75 42.04
C ASN A 87 -17.00 3.47 41.15
N ALA A 88 -18.07 3.95 41.80
CA ALA A 88 -19.01 4.88 41.23
C ALA A 88 -18.36 6.29 41.14
N GLY A 89 -18.35 6.88 39.94
CA GLY A 89 -17.84 8.22 39.68
C GLY A 89 -18.66 8.96 38.62
N THR A 90 -19.74 9.61 39.09
CA THR A 90 -20.42 10.81 38.58
C THR A 90 -20.28 11.18 37.08
N ASN A 91 -21.38 11.04 36.33
CA ASN A 91 -21.58 11.61 34.99
C ASN A 91 -21.72 13.14 35.06
N ASN A 92 -20.64 13.90 34.81
CA ASN A 92 -20.68 15.34 34.65
C ASN A 92 -20.17 15.72 33.24
N TYR A 93 -21.00 16.42 32.46
CA TYR A 93 -20.77 16.74 31.04
C TYR A 93 -19.72 17.85 30.80
N ASN A 94 -19.02 18.31 31.84
CA ASN A 94 -18.04 19.40 31.76
C ASN A 94 -16.58 18.95 31.88
N GLU A 95 -16.31 17.64 31.91
CA GLU A 95 -14.96 17.08 32.02
C GLU A 95 -14.65 16.16 30.82
N PHE A 96 -14.84 16.70 29.61
CA PHE A 96 -14.48 16.00 28.37
C PHE A 96 -12.99 16.24 28.07
N ASP A 97 -12.13 15.39 28.63
CA ASP A 97 -10.69 15.44 28.40
C ASP A 97 -10.31 14.75 27.08
N ILE A 98 -9.88 15.53 26.09
CA ILE A 98 -9.43 15.04 24.77
C ILE A 98 -8.18 14.14 24.92
N ASN A 99 -7.40 14.29 26.00
CA ASN A 99 -6.24 13.44 26.25
C ASN A 99 -6.63 11.99 26.57
N LYS A 100 -7.86 11.74 27.04
CA LYS A 100 -8.37 10.37 27.24
C LYS A 100 -8.66 9.63 25.92
N ILE A 101 -8.80 10.35 24.81
CA ILE A 101 -8.98 9.78 23.46
C ILE A 101 -7.61 9.57 22.79
N LEU A 102 -6.58 10.32 23.18
CA LEU A 102 -5.23 10.27 22.64
C LEU A 102 -4.30 9.31 23.41
N ILE A 103 -4.79 8.68 24.47
CA ILE A 103 -4.12 7.52 25.04
C ILE A 103 -4.44 6.36 24.11
N ASP A 104 -3.49 6.06 23.22
CA ASP A 104 -3.39 4.75 22.60
C ASP A 104 -3.36 3.73 23.75
N GLU A 105 -4.49 3.11 24.07
CA GLU A 105 -4.43 1.78 24.67
C GLU A 105 -3.63 0.97 23.64
N GLU A 106 -2.36 0.68 23.95
CA GLU A 106 -1.62 -0.33 23.20
C GLU A 106 -2.57 -1.53 23.15
N PRO A 107 -3.01 -1.97 21.97
CA PRO A 107 -3.85 -3.17 21.92
C PRO A 107 -3.09 -4.24 22.68
N ASP A 108 -3.78 -4.97 23.56
CA ASP A 108 -3.30 -6.18 24.24
C ASP A 108 -2.99 -7.24 23.16
N VAL A 109 -1.96 -6.97 22.34
CA VAL A 109 -1.39 -7.90 21.40
C VAL A 109 -0.53 -8.80 22.29
N PRO A 110 -0.80 -10.11 22.33
CA PRO A 110 0.02 -11.04 23.10
C PRO A 110 1.48 -10.80 22.76
N LYS A 111 2.26 -10.34 23.75
CA LYS A 111 3.70 -10.15 23.57
C LYS A 111 4.27 -11.51 23.17
N ARG A 112 4.79 -11.60 21.95
CA ARG A 112 5.40 -12.81 21.41
C ARG A 112 6.50 -13.29 22.36
N ASP A 113 6.62 -14.59 22.54
CA ASP A 113 7.76 -15.18 23.26
C ASP A 113 9.06 -14.69 22.58
N PRO A 114 9.92 -13.95 23.30
CA PRO A 114 11.18 -13.45 22.75
C PRO A 114 12.11 -14.55 22.22
N ASN A 115 11.89 -15.80 22.61
CA ASN A 115 12.68 -16.96 22.19
C ASN A 115 12.11 -17.67 20.96
N ALA A 116 10.88 -17.36 20.53
CA ALA A 116 10.29 -17.97 19.35
C ALA A 116 10.81 -17.30 18.07
N PRO A 117 11.28 -18.06 17.06
CA PRO A 117 11.74 -17.48 15.81
C PRO A 117 10.61 -16.71 15.11
N TYR A 118 10.97 -15.59 14.47
CA TYR A 118 10.04 -14.80 13.67
C TYR A 118 9.47 -15.61 12.50
N SER A 119 8.20 -15.36 12.16
CA SER A 119 7.58 -15.91 10.96
C SER A 119 6.59 -14.89 10.41
N VAL A 120 6.61 -14.68 9.08
CA VAL A 120 5.70 -13.78 8.37
C VAL A 120 4.26 -14.32 8.35
N GLY A 121 4.07 -15.61 8.63
CA GLY A 121 2.77 -16.25 8.79
C GLY A 121 2.84 -17.78 8.74
N PRO A 122 1.70 -18.48 8.77
CA PRO A 122 1.69 -19.94 8.64
C PRO A 122 2.34 -20.39 7.33
N ARG A 123 3.11 -21.48 7.40
CA ARG A 123 3.79 -22.04 6.22
C ARG A 123 2.76 -22.54 5.21
N ILE A 124 2.92 -22.16 3.94
CA ILE A 124 2.15 -22.62 2.79
C ILE A 124 3.13 -23.30 1.84
N SER A 125 2.77 -24.45 1.28
CA SER A 125 3.66 -25.26 0.41
C SER A 125 3.05 -25.60 -0.94
N ASP A 126 1.78 -25.27 -1.16
CA ASP A 126 0.94 -25.62 -2.32
C ASP A 126 0.32 -24.37 -2.98
N TRP A 127 0.94 -23.19 -2.81
CA TRP A 127 0.35 -21.93 -3.27
C TRP A 127 0.14 -21.87 -4.80
N ASP A 128 1.06 -22.43 -5.59
CA ASP A 128 0.91 -22.47 -7.04
C ASP A 128 -0.32 -23.30 -7.48
N GLU A 129 -0.61 -24.39 -6.76
CA GLU A 129 -1.78 -25.24 -7.01
C GLU A 129 -3.08 -24.54 -6.60
N GLN A 130 -3.08 -23.89 -5.42
CA GLN A 130 -4.22 -23.09 -4.96
C GLN A 130 -4.53 -21.94 -5.92
N ARG A 131 -3.49 -21.21 -6.36
CA ARG A 131 -3.62 -20.10 -7.29
C ARG A 131 -4.08 -20.57 -8.66
N SER A 132 -3.53 -21.68 -9.18
CA SER A 132 -3.97 -22.26 -10.46
C SER A 132 -5.45 -22.65 -10.44
N ARG A 133 -5.91 -23.31 -9.36
CA ARG A 133 -7.33 -23.66 -9.18
C ARG A 133 -8.21 -22.41 -9.11
N TRP A 134 -7.81 -21.40 -8.34
CA TRP A 134 -8.55 -20.15 -8.24
C TRP A 134 -8.70 -19.46 -9.60
N LEU A 135 -7.63 -19.40 -10.41
CA LEU A 135 -7.66 -18.78 -11.74
C LEU A 135 -8.60 -19.53 -12.71
N GLN A 136 -8.66 -20.87 -12.63
CA GLN A 136 -9.59 -21.69 -13.40
C GLN A 136 -11.05 -21.45 -13.00
N GLU A 137 -11.31 -21.28 -11.70
CA GLU A 137 -12.65 -21.01 -11.16
C GLU A 137 -13.11 -19.55 -11.37
N ASN A 138 -12.17 -18.62 -11.60
CA ASN A 138 -12.43 -17.18 -11.70
C ASN A 138 -11.91 -16.58 -13.04
N PRO A 139 -12.44 -17.01 -14.20
CA PRO A 139 -11.93 -16.58 -15.52
C PRO A 139 -12.11 -15.08 -15.79
N ASN A 140 -13.00 -14.39 -15.06
CA ASN A 140 -13.19 -12.94 -15.16
C ASN A 140 -12.02 -12.13 -14.57
N TYR A 141 -11.12 -12.78 -13.82
CA TYR A 141 -9.95 -12.17 -13.20
C TYR A 141 -8.66 -12.83 -13.71
N PRO A 142 -8.33 -12.68 -15.00
CA PRO A 142 -7.12 -13.29 -15.54
C PRO A 142 -5.87 -12.62 -14.98
N ASN A 143 -4.82 -13.43 -14.80
CA ASN A 143 -3.50 -12.97 -14.40
C ASN A 143 -2.71 -12.29 -15.52
N PHE A 144 -3.16 -12.41 -16.77
CA PHE A 144 -2.68 -11.65 -17.90
C PHE A 144 -3.84 -10.86 -18.52
N ILE A 145 -3.65 -9.55 -18.70
CA ILE A 145 -4.64 -8.65 -19.31
C ILE A 145 -4.46 -8.53 -20.84
N GLY A 146 -3.39 -9.12 -21.39
CA GLY A 146 -3.11 -9.23 -22.82
C GLY A 146 -2.02 -10.28 -23.08
N PRO A 147 -1.70 -10.60 -24.35
CA PRO A 147 -0.86 -11.75 -24.72
C PRO A 147 0.46 -11.87 -23.95
N ASN A 148 1.13 -10.75 -23.66
CA ASN A 148 2.37 -10.69 -22.88
C ASN A 148 2.29 -9.62 -21.77
N LYS A 149 1.07 -9.24 -21.34
CA LYS A 149 0.88 -8.17 -20.35
C LYS A 149 0.34 -8.74 -19.04
N PRO A 150 1.21 -8.98 -18.03
CA PRO A 150 0.77 -9.47 -16.73
C PRO A 150 -0.12 -8.44 -16.04
N ARG A 151 -1.03 -8.91 -15.18
CA ARG A 151 -1.73 -8.04 -14.23
C ARG A 151 -0.76 -7.64 -13.13
N VAL A 152 -0.57 -6.34 -12.97
CA VAL A 152 0.39 -5.76 -12.01
C VAL A 152 -0.34 -4.97 -10.94
N LEU A 153 0.06 -5.18 -9.68
CA LEU A 153 -0.33 -4.35 -8.56
C LEU A 153 0.90 -3.58 -8.07
N LEU A 154 0.90 -2.25 -8.28
CA LEU A 154 1.91 -1.38 -7.71
C LEU A 154 1.58 -1.10 -6.24
N VAL A 155 2.53 -1.37 -5.37
CA VAL A 155 2.40 -1.23 -3.92
C VAL A 155 3.40 -0.21 -3.43
N THR A 156 2.90 0.80 -2.71
CA THR A 156 3.70 1.83 -2.05
C THR A 156 3.11 2.07 -0.66
N GLY A 157 3.81 2.79 0.19
CA GLY A 157 3.25 3.19 1.48
C GLY A 157 4.08 4.22 2.22
N SER A 158 3.49 4.75 3.27
CA SER A 158 4.15 5.65 4.21
C SER A 158 3.66 5.37 5.63
N SER A 159 4.31 5.97 6.62
CA SER A 159 3.85 5.93 8.01
C SER A 159 2.39 6.41 8.12
N PRO A 160 1.57 5.86 9.04
CA PRO A 160 0.25 6.40 9.37
C PRO A 160 0.32 7.74 10.08
N LYS A 161 1.44 8.03 10.76
CA LYS A 161 1.63 9.28 11.49
C LYS A 161 2.10 10.38 10.52
N PRO A 162 1.70 11.64 10.74
CA PRO A 162 2.26 12.78 10.01
C PRO A 162 3.78 12.77 10.03
N CYS A 163 4.39 13.31 8.98
CA CYS A 163 5.84 13.43 8.91
C CYS A 163 6.38 14.32 10.04
N GLU A 164 7.55 13.98 10.56
CA GLU A 164 8.23 14.82 11.56
C GLU A 164 8.63 16.17 10.95
N ASN A 165 9.01 16.16 9.68
CA ASN A 165 9.13 17.36 8.87
C ASN A 165 7.82 17.60 8.10
N PRO A 166 7.05 18.67 8.41
CA PRO A 166 5.72 18.87 7.82
C PRO A 166 5.70 18.97 6.29
N VAL A 167 6.78 19.45 5.65
CA VAL A 167 6.86 19.48 4.18
C VAL A 167 6.99 18.07 3.59
N GLY A 168 7.40 17.09 4.38
CA GLY A 168 7.50 15.69 3.98
C GLY A 168 6.18 15.11 3.47
N ASP A 169 5.06 15.42 4.15
CA ASP A 169 3.72 14.99 3.72
C ASP A 169 3.35 15.56 2.34
N HIS A 170 3.82 16.77 2.02
CA HIS A 170 3.63 17.36 0.70
C HIS A 170 4.41 16.60 -0.39
N TYR A 171 5.64 16.16 -0.10
CA TYR A 171 6.42 15.32 -1.02
C TYR A 171 5.79 13.93 -1.19
N LEU A 172 5.26 13.33 -0.12
CA LEU A 172 4.51 12.07 -0.21
C LEU A 172 3.29 12.23 -1.12
N LEU A 173 2.53 13.32 -0.98
CA LEU A 173 1.38 13.64 -1.84
C LEU A 173 1.78 13.78 -3.31
N LYS A 174 2.89 14.49 -3.60
CA LYS A 174 3.41 14.63 -4.97
C LYS A 174 3.86 13.28 -5.54
N SER A 175 4.51 12.46 -4.73
CA SER A 175 4.96 11.12 -5.12
C SER A 175 3.80 10.19 -5.47
N ILE A 176 2.74 10.14 -4.64
CA ILE A 176 1.57 9.31 -4.98
C ILE A 176 0.83 9.85 -6.20
N LYS A 177 0.72 11.17 -6.38
CA LYS A 177 0.16 11.72 -7.62
C LYS A 177 0.95 11.28 -8.86
N ASN A 178 2.28 11.33 -8.79
CA ASN A 178 3.16 10.85 -9.87
C ASN A 178 2.90 9.37 -10.20
N LYS A 179 2.84 8.50 -9.19
CA LYS A 179 2.53 7.07 -9.36
C LYS A 179 1.13 6.84 -9.94
N ILE A 180 0.12 7.59 -9.51
CA ILE A 180 -1.24 7.55 -10.05
C ILE A 180 -1.25 7.87 -11.55
N ASP A 181 -0.48 8.88 -11.97
CA ASP A 181 -0.43 9.30 -13.37
C ASP A 181 0.23 8.22 -14.25
N TYR A 182 1.36 7.65 -13.83
CA TYR A 182 2.00 6.53 -14.54
C TYR A 182 1.08 5.30 -14.59
N CYS A 183 0.56 4.85 -13.45
CA CYS A 183 -0.25 3.63 -13.41
C CYS A 183 -1.54 3.75 -14.22
N ARG A 184 -2.13 4.95 -14.30
CA ARG A 184 -3.29 5.22 -15.16
C ARG A 184 -2.96 5.06 -16.65
N LEU A 185 -1.80 5.55 -17.10
CA LEU A 185 -1.36 5.42 -18.48
C LEU A 185 -1.05 3.95 -18.84
N HIS A 186 -0.47 3.21 -17.89
CA HIS A 186 0.03 1.86 -18.13
C HIS A 186 -0.98 0.75 -17.74
N GLY A 187 -2.15 1.09 -17.18
CA GLY A 187 -3.18 0.12 -16.79
C GLY A 187 -2.74 -0.75 -15.61
N ILE A 188 -2.11 -0.14 -14.61
CA ILE A 188 -1.60 -0.78 -13.39
C ILE A 188 -2.48 -0.38 -12.21
N GLU A 189 -2.83 -1.32 -11.35
CA GLU A 189 -3.58 -1.03 -10.11
C GLU A 189 -2.62 -0.54 -9.02
N ILE A 190 -3.09 0.32 -8.11
CA ILE A 190 -2.28 0.83 -6.98
C ILE A 190 -2.89 0.39 -5.65
N PHE A 191 -2.03 -0.08 -4.74
CA PHE A 191 -2.32 -0.19 -3.32
C PHE A 191 -1.39 0.73 -2.52
N TYR A 192 -1.98 1.67 -1.76
CA TYR A 192 -1.23 2.55 -0.86
C TYR A 192 -1.44 2.12 0.59
N ASN A 193 -0.38 1.61 1.23
CA ASN A 193 -0.46 1.20 2.63
C ASN A 193 -0.11 2.35 3.60
N MET A 194 -0.90 2.46 4.65
CA MET A 194 -0.63 3.32 5.82
C MET A 194 -0.66 2.53 7.14
N ALA A 195 -0.89 1.21 7.11
CA ALA A 195 -1.00 0.39 8.31
C ALA A 195 0.31 -0.32 8.66
N LEU A 196 0.66 -0.38 9.94
CA LEU A 196 1.70 -1.26 10.44
C LEU A 196 1.07 -2.62 10.77
N LEU A 197 1.22 -3.60 9.86
CA LEU A 197 0.59 -4.92 10.00
C LEU A 197 1.26 -5.80 11.05
N ASP A 198 2.54 -5.54 11.35
CA ASP A 198 3.35 -6.32 12.28
C ASP A 198 4.30 -5.37 13.02
N ALA A 199 4.19 -5.34 14.35
CA ALA A 199 4.96 -4.44 15.20
C ALA A 199 6.46 -4.79 15.26
N GLU A 200 6.85 -6.02 14.92
CA GLU A 200 8.24 -6.48 14.87
C GLU A 200 8.93 -6.01 13.58
N MET A 201 8.16 -5.88 12.50
CA MET A 201 8.63 -5.48 11.16
C MET A 201 8.39 -3.99 10.89
N ALA A 202 8.89 -3.12 11.76
CA ALA A 202 8.78 -1.67 11.59
C ALA A 202 9.79 -1.09 10.59
N GLY A 203 9.50 0.10 10.06
CA GLY A 203 10.37 0.83 9.12
C GLY A 203 10.35 0.20 7.72
N PHE A 204 11.52 0.14 7.07
CA PHE A 204 11.64 -0.41 5.71
C PHE A 204 11.27 -1.91 5.63
N TRP A 205 11.32 -2.63 6.75
CA TRP A 205 10.90 -4.03 6.86
C TRP A 205 9.39 -4.25 6.77
N ALA A 206 8.56 -3.21 6.95
CA ALA A 206 7.10 -3.32 6.94
C ALA A 206 6.54 -3.79 5.59
N LYS A 207 7.32 -3.68 4.52
CA LYS A 207 6.94 -4.14 3.19
C LYS A 207 6.79 -5.66 3.12
N LEU A 208 7.56 -6.46 3.89
CA LEU A 208 7.53 -7.93 3.80
C LEU A 208 6.16 -8.52 4.20
N PRO A 209 5.60 -8.25 5.40
CA PRO A 209 4.27 -8.73 5.77
C PRO A 209 3.17 -8.25 4.83
N LEU A 210 3.26 -7.00 4.38
CA LEU A 210 2.31 -6.41 3.44
C LEU A 210 2.32 -7.13 2.08
N ILE A 211 3.51 -7.35 1.51
CA ILE A 211 3.67 -8.06 0.24
C ILE A 211 3.10 -9.47 0.36
N ARG A 212 3.45 -10.22 1.41
CA ARG A 212 2.89 -11.56 1.64
C ARG A 212 1.37 -11.53 1.69
N LYS A 213 0.79 -10.58 2.44
CA LYS A 213 -0.66 -10.44 2.57
C LYS A 213 -1.32 -10.15 1.22
N LEU A 214 -0.75 -9.25 0.42
CA LEU A 214 -1.29 -8.87 -0.88
C LEU A 214 -1.19 -10.02 -1.90
N LEU A 215 -0.06 -10.73 -1.97
CA LEU A 215 0.09 -11.90 -2.85
C LEU A 215 -0.98 -12.97 -2.57
N LEU A 216 -1.23 -13.26 -1.29
CA LEU A 216 -2.25 -14.23 -0.88
C LEU A 216 -3.68 -13.74 -1.07
N SER A 217 -3.91 -12.42 -0.99
CA SER A 217 -5.26 -11.83 -1.11
C SER A 217 -5.64 -11.52 -2.56
N HIS A 218 -4.66 -11.48 -3.47
CA HIS A 218 -4.83 -11.16 -4.89
C HIS A 218 -4.21 -12.25 -5.78
N PRO A 219 -4.80 -13.46 -5.82
CA PRO A 219 -4.34 -14.54 -6.69
C PRO A 219 -4.38 -14.16 -8.19
N GLU A 220 -5.20 -13.20 -8.59
CA GLU A 220 -5.24 -12.65 -9.95
C GLU A 220 -3.99 -11.85 -10.32
N VAL A 221 -3.25 -11.31 -9.36
CA VAL A 221 -2.05 -10.51 -9.66
C VAL A 221 -0.92 -11.45 -10.04
N GLU A 222 -0.26 -11.18 -11.18
CA GLU A 222 0.90 -11.95 -11.64
C GLU A 222 2.19 -11.35 -11.10
N PHE A 223 2.33 -10.03 -11.09
CA PHE A 223 3.46 -9.32 -10.50
C PHE A 223 2.99 -8.27 -9.49
N LEU A 224 3.56 -8.31 -8.30
CA LEU A 224 3.52 -7.21 -7.36
C LEU A 224 4.74 -6.32 -7.62
N TRP A 225 4.51 -5.03 -7.88
CA TRP A 225 5.57 -4.04 -8.05
C TRP A 225 5.67 -3.19 -6.78
N TRP A 226 6.65 -3.48 -5.92
CA TRP A 226 6.94 -2.61 -4.78
C TRP A 226 7.67 -1.37 -5.27
N MET A 227 7.23 -0.18 -4.85
CA MET A 227 7.91 1.08 -5.14
C MET A 227 7.88 1.98 -3.90
N ASP A 228 9.05 2.41 -3.44
CA ASP A 228 9.20 3.28 -2.27
C ASP A 228 8.52 4.65 -2.50
N SER A 229 8.17 5.32 -1.40
CA SER A 229 7.48 6.61 -1.46
C SER A 229 8.38 7.75 -1.94
N ASP A 230 9.71 7.62 -1.85
CA ASP A 230 10.72 8.53 -2.38
C ASP A 230 11.27 8.11 -3.77
N ALA A 231 10.71 7.07 -4.38
CA ALA A 231 10.93 6.73 -5.78
C ALA A 231 9.84 7.37 -6.67
N MET A 232 10.23 8.06 -7.73
CA MET A 232 9.30 8.74 -8.66
C MET A 232 9.52 8.29 -10.09
N PHE A 233 8.44 8.12 -10.85
CA PHE A 233 8.49 7.92 -12.29
C PHE A 233 8.90 9.21 -12.99
N THR A 234 9.91 9.11 -13.84
CA THR A 234 10.44 10.22 -14.64
C THR A 234 10.35 9.93 -16.14
N ASP A 235 10.16 8.68 -16.53
CA ASP A 235 9.72 8.28 -17.88
C ASP A 235 8.25 7.82 -17.84
N MET A 236 7.33 8.64 -18.37
CA MET A 236 5.90 8.32 -18.42
C MET A 236 5.49 7.55 -19.68
N ALA A 237 6.42 7.29 -20.61
CA ALA A 237 6.15 6.60 -21.86
C ALA A 237 6.75 5.19 -21.90
N PHE A 238 7.77 4.92 -21.09
CA PHE A 238 8.43 3.63 -21.01
C PHE A 238 7.51 2.56 -20.40
N GLU A 239 7.34 1.44 -21.09
CA GLU A 239 6.66 0.25 -20.56
C GLU A 239 7.72 -0.79 -20.18
N VAL A 240 7.54 -1.41 -19.01
CA VAL A 240 8.42 -2.47 -18.53
C VAL A 240 8.41 -3.65 -19.54
N PRO A 241 9.58 -4.20 -19.92
CA PRO A 241 9.66 -5.26 -20.93
C PRO A 241 9.25 -6.63 -20.36
N TRP A 242 7.96 -6.84 -20.09
CA TRP A 242 7.42 -8.00 -19.37
C TRP A 242 7.87 -9.37 -19.90
N GLU A 243 7.99 -9.51 -21.23
CA GLU A 243 8.42 -10.76 -21.87
C GLU A 243 9.86 -11.16 -21.50
N ARG A 244 10.72 -10.18 -21.20
CA ARG A 244 12.08 -10.40 -20.71
C ARG A 244 12.09 -11.18 -19.39
N TYR A 245 11.07 -11.01 -18.56
CA TYR A 245 11.00 -11.57 -17.20
C TYR A 245 10.12 -12.80 -17.08
N LYS A 246 9.69 -13.38 -18.21
CA LYS A 246 8.77 -14.54 -18.22
C LYS A 246 9.27 -15.72 -17.38
N ASP A 247 10.58 -15.94 -17.33
CA ASP A 247 11.21 -17.05 -16.62
C ASP A 247 11.75 -16.67 -15.21
N SER A 248 11.62 -15.40 -14.84
CA SER A 248 12.07 -14.82 -13.56
C SER A 248 10.90 -14.58 -12.61
N ASN A 249 11.18 -14.68 -11.31
CA ASN A 249 10.20 -14.43 -10.26
C ASN A 249 10.50 -13.15 -9.48
N PHE A 250 11.74 -12.66 -9.51
CA PHE A 250 12.14 -11.46 -8.79
C PHE A 250 13.03 -10.59 -9.66
N VAL A 251 12.60 -9.37 -9.94
CA VAL A 251 13.35 -8.41 -10.76
C VAL A 251 13.70 -7.20 -9.92
N MET A 252 14.99 -6.92 -9.80
CA MET A 252 15.53 -5.76 -9.06
C MET A 252 16.54 -5.05 -9.94
N HIS A 253 16.67 -3.73 -9.80
CA HIS A 253 17.80 -3.05 -10.42
C HIS A 253 19.10 -3.47 -9.73
N GLY A 254 20.14 -3.85 -10.48
CA GLY A 254 21.43 -4.24 -9.92
C GLY A 254 22.36 -4.91 -10.92
N TRP A 255 23.54 -5.33 -10.43
CA TRP A 255 24.56 -5.99 -11.25
C TRP A 255 25.01 -7.31 -10.60
N ASN A 256 25.05 -8.38 -11.40
CA ASN A 256 25.49 -9.71 -10.96
C ASN A 256 26.84 -9.67 -10.24
N GLU A 257 27.84 -9.01 -10.84
CA GLU A 257 29.18 -8.91 -10.27
C GLU A 257 29.18 -8.17 -8.93
N MET A 258 28.36 -7.12 -8.78
CA MET A 258 28.30 -6.37 -7.54
C MET A 258 27.63 -7.16 -6.42
N VAL A 259 26.62 -7.98 -6.72
CA VAL A 259 25.89 -8.78 -5.73
C VAL A 259 26.63 -10.06 -5.39
N TYR A 260 26.93 -10.89 -6.39
CA TYR A 260 27.43 -12.25 -6.17
C TYR A 260 28.93 -12.31 -5.93
N ASP A 261 29.71 -11.46 -6.60
CA ASP A 261 31.18 -11.53 -6.53
C ASP A 261 31.72 -10.54 -5.50
N GLN A 262 31.30 -9.27 -5.59
CA GLN A 262 31.78 -8.20 -4.70
C GLN A 262 31.05 -8.13 -3.36
N LYS A 263 29.84 -8.70 -3.27
CA LYS A 263 28.96 -8.60 -2.09
C LYS A 263 28.76 -7.16 -1.62
N ASN A 264 28.57 -6.25 -2.57
CA ASN A 264 28.39 -4.83 -2.30
C ASN A 264 26.95 -4.56 -1.87
N TRP A 265 26.75 -3.87 -0.75
CA TRP A 265 25.42 -3.61 -0.19
C TRP A 265 24.50 -2.76 -1.09
N ILE A 266 25.07 -2.04 -2.05
CA ILE A 266 24.36 -1.28 -3.10
C ILE A 266 24.42 -1.98 -4.47
N GLY A 267 24.79 -3.27 -4.51
CA GLY A 267 24.84 -4.05 -5.75
C GLY A 267 23.46 -4.29 -6.39
N LEU A 268 22.40 -4.15 -5.59
CA LEU A 268 21.00 -4.13 -6.02
C LEU A 268 20.22 -3.10 -5.19
N ASN A 269 18.99 -2.78 -5.60
CA ASN A 269 18.07 -1.93 -4.86
C ASN A 269 16.71 -2.62 -4.58
N THR A 270 16.20 -2.47 -3.37
CA THR A 270 14.90 -3.03 -2.94
C THR A 270 13.81 -1.96 -2.75
N GLY A 271 14.02 -0.77 -3.32
CA GLY A 271 13.04 0.31 -3.34
C GLY A 271 12.20 0.40 -4.61
N SER A 272 12.55 -0.36 -5.64
CA SER A 272 11.68 -0.58 -6.82
C SER A 272 11.97 -1.97 -7.39
N PHE A 273 11.01 -2.89 -7.28
CA PHE A 273 11.19 -4.27 -7.73
C PHE A 273 9.88 -4.95 -8.11
N LEU A 274 9.98 -6.00 -8.92
CA LEU A 274 8.87 -6.86 -9.33
C LEU A 274 9.00 -8.22 -8.64
N LEU A 275 7.93 -8.71 -8.02
CA LEU A 275 7.86 -10.03 -7.39
C LEU A 275 6.65 -10.80 -7.94
N ARG A 276 6.90 -11.96 -8.54
CA ARG A 276 5.88 -12.81 -9.14
C ARG A 276 5.04 -13.50 -8.07
N ASN A 277 3.72 -13.57 -8.26
CA ASN A 277 2.85 -14.30 -7.36
C ASN A 277 2.93 -15.82 -7.57
N GLY A 278 3.68 -16.49 -6.70
CA GLY A 278 3.84 -17.93 -6.70
C GLY A 278 4.53 -18.43 -5.43
N GLN A 279 4.61 -19.75 -5.26
CA GLN A 279 5.17 -20.40 -4.07
C GLN A 279 6.60 -19.92 -3.80
N TRP A 280 7.40 -19.75 -4.85
CA TRP A 280 8.77 -19.22 -4.76
C TRP A 280 8.84 -17.85 -4.06
N ALA A 281 7.86 -16.97 -4.29
CA ALA A 281 7.84 -15.65 -3.66
C ALA A 281 7.49 -15.74 -2.17
N LEU A 282 6.63 -16.67 -1.76
CA LEU A 282 6.38 -16.92 -0.33
C LEU A 282 7.64 -17.42 0.36
N ASP A 283 8.36 -18.33 -0.30
CA ASP A 283 9.58 -18.93 0.23
C ASP A 283 10.71 -17.92 0.39
N ILE A 284 10.88 -17.00 -0.56
CA ILE A 284 11.93 -15.99 -0.44
C ILE A 284 11.58 -14.94 0.61
N LEU A 285 10.30 -14.61 0.82
CA LEU A 285 9.86 -13.73 1.90
C LEU A 285 10.18 -14.34 3.27
N ASP A 286 9.95 -15.64 3.45
CA ASP A 286 10.33 -16.36 4.68
C ASP A 286 11.85 -16.36 4.89
N ALA A 287 12.64 -16.46 3.82
CA ALA A 287 14.11 -16.43 3.89
C ALA A 287 14.69 -15.02 4.09
N TRP A 288 13.95 -13.98 3.69
CA TRP A 288 14.38 -12.58 3.79
C TRP A 288 14.06 -11.95 5.15
N ALA A 289 12.92 -12.33 5.74
CA ALA A 289 12.43 -11.81 7.02
C ALA A 289 13.33 -11.99 8.27
N PRO A 290 14.21 -13.00 8.41
CA PRO A 290 14.86 -13.30 9.69
C PRO A 290 15.73 -12.19 10.29
N MET A 291 16.23 -11.27 9.46
CA MET A 291 17.03 -10.11 9.91
C MET A 291 16.18 -8.88 10.23
N GLY A 292 14.86 -8.96 10.04
CA GLY A 292 13.92 -7.85 10.17
C GLY A 292 13.38 -7.52 11.56
N PRO A 293 13.17 -8.47 12.51
CA PRO A 293 12.57 -8.16 13.80
C PRO A 293 13.38 -7.11 14.59
N LYS A 294 12.72 -5.99 14.95
CA LYS A 294 13.35 -4.86 15.65
C LYS A 294 14.00 -5.24 16.99
N GLY A 295 14.96 -4.42 17.43
CA GLY A 295 15.73 -4.66 18.66
C GLY A 295 16.93 -5.57 18.40
N LYS A 296 17.26 -6.44 19.38
CA LYS A 296 18.51 -7.22 19.37
C LYS A 296 18.73 -8.01 18.08
N ILE A 297 17.70 -8.60 17.50
CA ILE A 297 17.83 -9.40 16.27
C ILE A 297 18.35 -8.53 15.11
N ARG A 298 17.67 -7.41 14.83
CA ARG A 298 18.05 -6.48 13.76
C ARG A 298 19.39 -5.79 14.02
N GLU A 299 19.71 -5.46 15.26
CA GLU A 299 21.00 -4.87 15.65
C GLU A 299 22.16 -5.85 15.42
N GLU A 300 22.05 -7.10 15.89
CA GLU A 300 23.08 -8.13 15.70
C GLU A 300 23.21 -8.53 14.22
N ALA A 301 22.09 -8.64 13.49
CA ALA A 301 22.11 -8.85 12.05
C ALA A 301 22.81 -7.70 11.32
N GLY A 302 22.63 -6.44 11.75
CA GLY A 302 23.34 -5.28 11.19
C GLY A 302 24.86 -5.39 11.32
N LYS A 303 25.36 -5.93 12.44
CA LYS A 303 26.79 -6.20 12.62
C LYS A 303 27.30 -7.28 11.66
N VAL A 304 26.52 -8.35 11.46
CA VAL A 304 26.84 -9.39 10.48
C VAL A 304 26.88 -8.80 9.08
N LEU A 305 25.85 -8.08 8.66
CA LEU A 305 25.78 -7.46 7.33
C LEU A 305 26.94 -6.48 7.08
N THR A 306 27.31 -5.69 8.09
CA THR A 306 28.44 -4.76 7.97
C THR A 306 29.79 -5.48 7.83
N ARG A 307 29.94 -6.64 8.47
CA ARG A 307 31.15 -7.46 8.35
C ARG A 307 31.25 -8.17 7.00
N GLU A 308 30.13 -8.67 6.50
CA GLU A 308 30.09 -9.54 5.32
C GLU A 308 29.91 -8.78 4.00
N LEU A 309 29.30 -7.59 4.03
CA LEU A 309 29.02 -6.80 2.85
C LEU A 309 30.01 -5.66 2.66
N LYS A 310 30.51 -5.53 1.44
CA LYS A 310 31.45 -4.48 1.04
C LYS A 310 30.77 -3.11 1.10
N ASN A 311 31.49 -2.13 1.65
CA ASN A 311 31.14 -0.71 1.72
C ASN A 311 29.85 -0.37 2.50
N ARG A 312 29.29 -1.32 3.27
CA ARG A 312 28.13 -1.05 4.12
C ARG A 312 28.55 -0.25 5.36
N PRO A 313 27.90 0.88 5.69
CA PRO A 313 28.15 1.57 6.94
C PRO A 313 27.59 0.81 8.15
N VAL A 314 27.98 1.23 9.37
CA VAL A 314 27.52 0.62 10.62
C VAL A 314 26.15 1.15 11.01
N PHE A 315 25.12 0.33 10.87
CA PHE A 315 23.76 0.57 11.36
C PHE A 315 22.98 -0.76 11.42
N GLU A 316 21.76 -0.71 12.00
CA GLU A 316 20.83 -1.85 12.06
C GLU A 316 20.62 -2.53 10.70
N ALA A 317 20.23 -3.81 10.69
CA ALA A 317 19.91 -4.50 9.45
C ALA A 317 18.77 -3.82 8.67
N ASP A 318 18.98 -3.67 7.36
CA ASP A 318 18.01 -3.19 6.38
C ASP A 318 17.65 -4.29 5.38
N ASP A 319 16.48 -4.16 4.76
CA ASP A 319 15.96 -5.14 3.81
C ASP A 319 16.87 -5.29 2.57
N GLN A 320 17.46 -4.20 2.07
CA GLN A 320 18.35 -4.25 0.90
C GLN A 320 19.60 -5.08 1.16
N SER A 321 20.30 -4.78 2.26
CA SER A 321 21.51 -5.49 2.67
C SER A 321 21.21 -6.96 2.96
N ALA A 322 20.09 -7.26 3.63
CA ALA A 322 19.68 -8.63 3.86
C ALA A 322 19.42 -9.40 2.57
N MET A 323 18.86 -8.75 1.53
CA MET A 323 18.68 -9.34 0.21
C MET A 323 20.01 -9.62 -0.48
N VAL A 324 20.95 -8.66 -0.48
CA VAL A 324 22.31 -8.89 -1.01
C VAL A 324 22.97 -10.08 -0.33
N TYR A 325 22.92 -10.12 1.00
CA TYR A 325 23.50 -11.22 1.78
C TYR A 325 22.85 -12.57 1.45
N LEU A 326 21.51 -12.62 1.38
CA LEU A 326 20.76 -13.83 1.02
C LEU A 326 21.16 -14.36 -0.37
N LEU A 327 21.18 -13.48 -1.38
CA LEU A 327 21.51 -13.88 -2.75
C LEU A 327 22.97 -14.27 -2.90
N ALA A 328 23.89 -13.56 -2.25
CA ALA A 328 25.32 -13.88 -2.29
C ALA A 328 25.65 -15.21 -1.59
N THR A 329 24.94 -15.55 -0.51
CA THR A 329 25.20 -16.76 0.27
C THR A 329 24.41 -17.99 -0.19
N GLN A 330 23.28 -17.78 -0.86
CA GLN A 330 22.38 -18.85 -1.32
C GLN A 330 22.08 -18.75 -2.83
N ARG A 331 23.10 -18.39 -3.62
CA ARG A 331 22.96 -18.19 -5.08
C ARG A 331 22.35 -19.40 -5.79
N GLU A 332 22.79 -20.61 -5.46
CA GLU A 332 22.28 -21.85 -6.08
C GLU A 332 20.79 -22.06 -5.82
N LYS A 333 20.26 -21.56 -4.70
CA LYS A 333 18.85 -21.73 -4.33
C LYS A 333 17.94 -20.68 -4.98
N TRP A 334 18.41 -19.43 -5.09
CA TRP A 334 17.57 -18.29 -5.48
C TRP A 334 17.93 -17.67 -6.82
N GLY A 335 19.21 -17.69 -7.19
CA GLY A 335 19.78 -16.89 -8.27
C GLY A 335 19.13 -17.12 -9.63
N ASP A 336 18.76 -18.36 -9.95
CA ASP A 336 18.17 -18.72 -11.25
C ASP A 336 16.80 -18.07 -11.51
N LYS A 337 16.12 -17.60 -10.46
CA LYS A 337 14.82 -16.91 -10.56
C LYS A 337 14.90 -15.41 -10.28
N VAL A 338 16.10 -14.89 -10.01
CA VAL A 338 16.35 -13.46 -9.83
C VAL A 338 16.92 -12.86 -11.11
N TYR A 339 16.35 -11.75 -11.56
CA TYR A 339 16.87 -10.95 -12.65
C TYR A 339 17.38 -9.62 -12.10
N LEU A 340 18.70 -9.41 -12.18
CA LEU A 340 19.33 -8.13 -11.84
C LEU A 340 19.38 -7.25 -13.09
N GLU A 341 18.43 -6.31 -13.17
CA GLU A 341 18.23 -5.41 -14.31
C GLU A 341 19.16 -4.20 -14.25
N ASN A 342 19.79 -3.88 -15.38
CA ASN A 342 20.72 -2.75 -15.51
C ASN A 342 20.70 -2.10 -16.90
N SER A 343 19.78 -2.52 -17.78
CA SER A 343 19.60 -1.93 -19.12
C SER A 343 18.71 -0.68 -19.10
N TYR A 344 17.94 -0.48 -18.03
CA TYR A 344 17.16 0.73 -17.76
C TYR A 344 17.05 0.93 -16.24
N TYR A 345 16.69 2.14 -15.81
CA TYR A 345 16.59 2.49 -14.41
C TYR A 345 15.26 2.08 -13.79
N LEU A 346 15.08 0.76 -13.55
CA LEU A 346 14.02 0.28 -12.66
C LEU A 346 14.13 0.92 -11.27
N HIS A 347 15.38 1.22 -10.87
CA HIS A 347 15.74 2.19 -9.84
C HIS A 347 16.91 3.03 -10.38
N GLY A 348 16.80 4.36 -10.30
CA GLY A 348 17.87 5.29 -10.66
C GLY A 348 18.30 6.15 -9.49
N TYR A 349 19.58 6.11 -9.13
CA TYR A 349 20.11 6.93 -8.04
C TYR A 349 20.06 8.42 -8.41
N TRP A 350 19.29 9.20 -7.65
CA TRP A 350 19.01 10.60 -7.95
C TRP A 350 20.26 11.46 -8.13
N GLY A 351 21.31 11.23 -7.32
CA GLY A 351 22.51 12.07 -7.29
C GLY A 351 23.39 12.02 -8.55
N ILE A 352 23.08 11.17 -9.54
CA ILE A 352 23.72 11.18 -10.86
C ILE A 352 22.74 11.49 -12.01
N LEU A 353 21.46 11.71 -11.68
CA LEU A 353 20.39 11.87 -12.66
C LEU A 353 19.83 13.29 -12.69
N VAL A 354 19.57 13.89 -11.53
CA VAL A 354 18.78 15.13 -11.45
C VAL A 354 19.46 16.32 -12.14
N ASP A 355 20.79 16.41 -12.08
CA ASP A 355 21.56 17.48 -12.74
C ASP A 355 21.65 17.34 -14.26
N ARG A 356 21.15 16.22 -14.81
CA ARG A 356 21.16 15.93 -16.25
C ARG A 356 19.79 16.10 -16.90
N TYR A 357 18.75 16.52 -16.18
CA TYR A 357 17.41 16.61 -16.78
C TYR A 357 17.33 17.61 -17.92
N GLU A 358 17.97 18.77 -17.82
CA GLU A 358 18.02 19.75 -18.90
C GLU A 358 18.72 19.18 -20.14
N GLU A 359 19.85 18.48 -19.96
CA GLU A 359 20.54 17.74 -21.03
C GLU A 359 19.62 16.69 -21.67
N MET A 360 18.82 15.98 -20.86
CA MET A 360 17.88 14.96 -21.35
C MET A 360 16.76 15.56 -22.19
N ILE A 361 16.22 16.72 -21.76
CA ILE A 361 15.18 17.46 -22.49
C ILE A 361 15.70 17.96 -23.84
N GLU A 362 16.94 18.44 -23.90
CA GLU A 362 17.53 18.97 -25.12
C GLU A 362 17.86 17.88 -26.15
N ASN A 363 18.33 16.71 -25.71
CA ASN A 363 18.94 15.71 -26.59
C ASN A 363 18.11 14.44 -26.80
N TYR A 364 17.13 14.16 -25.94
CA TYR A 364 16.39 12.90 -25.93
C TYR A 364 14.87 13.12 -25.78
N HIS A 365 14.14 12.03 -25.59
CA HIS A 365 12.70 12.02 -25.36
C HIS A 365 12.30 10.88 -24.41
N PRO A 366 11.13 10.96 -23.76
CA PRO A 366 10.57 9.86 -22.97
C PRO A 366 10.37 8.58 -23.79
N GLY A 367 10.44 7.43 -23.14
CA GLY A 367 10.27 6.09 -23.71
C GLY A 367 11.55 5.26 -23.73
N LEU A 368 12.65 5.77 -23.19
CA LEU A 368 13.98 5.12 -23.22
C LEU A 368 14.28 4.39 -21.91
N GLY A 369 13.79 4.88 -20.78
CA GLY A 369 13.94 4.28 -19.45
C GLY A 369 15.35 4.30 -18.82
N ASP A 370 16.39 4.71 -19.55
CA ASP A 370 17.80 4.58 -19.16
C ASP A 370 18.50 5.95 -18.94
N HIS A 371 19.83 6.01 -19.05
CA HIS A 371 20.64 7.23 -18.88
C HIS A 371 20.27 8.41 -19.80
N ARG A 372 19.46 8.17 -20.83
CA ARG A 372 18.94 9.19 -21.75
C ARG A 372 17.60 9.75 -21.28
N TRP A 373 16.82 8.94 -20.57
CA TRP A 373 15.57 9.33 -19.93
C TRP A 373 15.18 8.27 -18.87
N PRO A 374 15.50 8.46 -17.58
CA PRO A 374 15.38 7.39 -16.59
C PRO A 374 13.92 7.03 -16.31
N LEU A 375 13.61 5.74 -16.17
CA LEU A 375 12.27 5.33 -15.76
C LEU A 375 11.95 5.80 -14.33
N VAL A 376 12.85 5.50 -13.39
CA VAL A 376 12.70 5.88 -11.98
C VAL A 376 13.85 6.77 -11.55
N THR A 377 13.53 7.89 -10.92
CA THR A 377 14.46 8.65 -10.08
C THR A 377 14.11 8.40 -8.61
N HIS A 378 15.06 7.82 -7.87
CA HIS A 378 14.88 7.40 -6.48
C HIS A 378 15.76 8.24 -5.55
N PHE A 379 15.12 9.02 -4.67
CA PHE A 379 15.73 9.97 -3.73
C PHE A 379 16.27 9.29 -2.46
N VAL A 380 17.01 8.19 -2.65
CA VAL A 380 17.63 7.42 -1.57
C VAL A 380 18.48 8.33 -0.68
N GLY A 381 18.27 8.23 0.63
CA GLY A 381 19.00 8.99 1.64
C GLY A 381 18.45 10.39 1.94
N CYS A 382 17.54 10.96 1.12
CA CYS A 382 17.00 12.30 1.38
C CYS A 382 16.05 12.35 2.59
N LYS A 383 15.28 11.27 2.82
CA LYS A 383 14.36 11.09 3.98
C LYS A 383 13.50 12.35 4.27
N PRO A 384 12.72 12.87 3.30
CA PRO A 384 12.01 14.15 3.44
C PRO A 384 10.95 14.17 4.55
N CYS A 385 10.49 13.01 5.00
CA CYS A 385 9.50 12.84 6.07
C CYS A 385 10.14 12.79 7.48
N GLY A 386 11.40 12.38 7.56
CA GLY A 386 12.15 12.28 8.81
C GLY A 386 12.98 13.54 9.09
N LYS A 387 13.70 13.53 10.22
CA LYS A 387 14.63 14.62 10.61
C LYS A 387 16.07 14.44 10.12
N PHE A 388 16.49 13.21 9.85
CA PHE A 388 17.90 12.88 9.56
C PHE A 388 18.01 12.19 8.20
N GLY A 389 18.41 12.94 7.17
CA GLY A 389 18.84 12.45 5.86
C GLY A 389 20.36 12.32 5.76
N ASP A 390 20.84 11.54 4.80
CA ASP A 390 22.27 11.44 4.46
C ASP A 390 22.71 12.65 3.59
N TYR A 391 21.74 13.39 3.05
CA TYR A 391 21.93 14.60 2.24
C TYR A 391 21.21 15.79 2.86
N SER A 392 21.57 16.98 2.39
CA SER A 392 20.83 18.22 2.71
C SER A 392 19.36 18.07 2.32
N VAL A 393 18.47 18.68 3.12
CA VAL A 393 17.04 18.77 2.81
C VAL A 393 16.77 19.80 1.71
N GLU A 394 17.63 20.82 1.60
CA GLU A 394 17.58 21.86 0.56
C GLU A 394 18.07 21.36 -0.80
#